data_AF-A0A892HZN7-F1
#
_entry.id   AF-A0A892HZN7-F1
#
_cell.length_a   1.000
_cell.length_b   1.000
_cell.length_c   1.000
_cell.angle_alpha   90.00
_cell.angle_beta   90.00
_cell.angle_gamma   90.00
#
_symmetry.space_group_name_H-M   'P 1'
#
loop_
_entity.id
_entity.type
_entity.pdbx_description
1 polymer ?
#
loop_
_entity_poly.entity_id
_entity_poly.type
_entity_poly.pdbx_seq_one_letter_code
_entity_poly.pdbx_strand_id
1 'polypeptide(L)'
;MTQEIVVVGAGGHAKVCIELLQAMGERVAYCIGGEDSPKQCVGVPVLNGDENLEALSREGYARAFIAIGANKLRDKLATLALSHGYTLVNAISPSATISPSATIGSGVAIMLCRRGRPQVVGRGNGPALPRSKQDDSNG
;
A
#
# COMPACT_ATOMS: atom_id res chain seq x y z
N MET A 1 16.03 -12.27 -8.79
CA MET A 1 15.00 -11.63 -7.93
C MET A 1 14.79 -10.23 -8.43
N THR A 2 13.58 -9.90 -8.85
CA THR A 2 13.23 -8.56 -9.35
C THR A 2 12.97 -7.64 -8.15
N GLN A 3 13.45 -6.40 -8.22
CA GLN A 3 13.24 -5.39 -7.17
C GLN A 3 11.89 -4.66 -7.32
N GLU A 4 11.09 -5.06 -8.29
CA GLU A 4 9.85 -4.40 -8.66
C GLU A 4 8.71 -4.84 -7.73
N ILE A 5 7.78 -3.91 -7.52
CA ILE A 5 6.70 -4.08 -6.56
C ILE A 5 5.45 -4.52 -7.31
N VAL A 6 4.78 -5.55 -6.79
CA VAL A 6 3.44 -5.96 -7.22
C VAL A 6 2.42 -5.25 -6.36
N VAL A 7 1.52 -4.47 -6.95
CA VAL A 7 0.47 -3.76 -6.21
C VAL A 7 -0.82 -4.58 -6.27
N VAL A 8 -1.39 -4.96 -5.13
CA VAL A 8 -2.68 -5.63 -5.05
C VAL A 8 -3.77 -4.59 -4.85
N GLY A 9 -4.56 -4.38 -5.88
CA GLY A 9 -5.61 -3.36 -5.99
C GLY A 9 -5.47 -2.56 -7.28
N ALA A 10 -6.60 -2.28 -7.92
CA ALA A 10 -6.67 -1.44 -9.13
C ALA A 10 -7.70 -0.29 -9.00
N GLY A 11 -8.14 0.01 -7.76
CA GLY A 11 -9.11 1.05 -7.47
C GLY A 11 -8.51 2.46 -7.34
N GLY A 12 -9.33 3.45 -6.96
CA GLY A 12 -8.86 4.83 -6.74
C GLY A 12 -7.75 4.95 -5.69
N HIS A 13 -7.74 4.09 -4.67
CA HIS A 13 -6.67 4.04 -3.67
C HIS A 13 -5.34 3.51 -4.26
N ALA A 14 -5.41 2.55 -5.18
CA ALA A 14 -4.25 1.99 -5.85
C ALA A 14 -3.53 3.04 -6.71
N LYS A 15 -4.29 3.89 -7.42
CA LYS A 15 -3.72 4.98 -8.23
C LYS A 15 -2.78 5.85 -7.39
N VAL A 16 -3.25 6.32 -6.24
CA VAL A 16 -2.45 7.19 -5.36
C VAL A 16 -1.24 6.45 -4.78
N CYS A 17 -1.39 5.17 -4.43
CA CYS A 17 -0.27 4.37 -3.93
C CYS A 17 0.80 4.12 -5.00
N ILE A 18 0.40 3.89 -6.25
CA ILE A 18 1.32 3.69 -7.38
C ILE A 18 2.10 4.97 -7.65
N GLU A 19 1.41 6.12 -7.71
CA GLU A 19 2.06 7.43 -7.87
C GLU A 19 3.05 7.69 -6.72
N LEU A 20 2.69 7.32 -5.49
CA LEU A 20 3.57 7.45 -4.33
C LEU A 20 4.83 6.59 -4.45
N LEU A 21 4.68 5.32 -4.82
CA LEU A 21 5.80 4.40 -5.03
C LEU A 21 6.72 4.92 -6.15
N GLN A 22 6.14 5.38 -7.26
CA GLN A 22 6.89 6.00 -8.35
C GLN A 22 7.63 7.26 -7.88
N ALA A 23 7.00 8.10 -7.06
CA ALA A 23 7.63 9.29 -6.48
C ALA A 23 8.76 8.96 -5.51
N MET A 24 8.73 7.79 -4.86
CA MET A 24 9.83 7.26 -4.05
C MET A 24 10.99 6.71 -4.91
N GLY A 25 10.83 6.62 -6.23
CA GLY A 25 11.79 5.98 -7.14
C GLY A 25 11.62 4.46 -7.24
N GLU A 26 10.56 3.91 -6.66
CA GLU A 26 10.24 2.49 -6.75
C GLU A 26 9.49 2.19 -8.04
N ARG A 27 9.77 1.03 -8.65
CA ARG A 27 9.07 0.59 -9.87
C ARG A 27 7.98 -0.42 -9.54
N VAL A 28 6.79 -0.16 -10.06
CA VAL A 28 5.65 -1.09 -9.98
C VAL A 28 5.60 -1.89 -11.28
N ALA A 29 5.71 -3.22 -11.19
CA ALA A 29 5.67 -4.10 -12.36
C ALA A 29 4.23 -4.37 -12.80
N TYR A 30 3.39 -4.80 -11.86
CA TYR A 30 2.02 -5.20 -12.12
C TYR A 30 1.09 -4.75 -11.00
N CYS A 31 -0.17 -4.52 -11.37
CA CYS A 31 -1.27 -4.36 -10.44
C CYS A 31 -2.16 -5.61 -10.48
N ILE A 32 -2.72 -6.04 -9.36
CA ILE A 32 -3.68 -7.14 -9.30
C ILE A 32 -5.06 -6.57 -9.00
N GLY A 33 -5.99 -6.73 -9.94
CA GLY A 33 -7.37 -6.30 -9.87
C GLY A 33 -8.35 -7.45 -9.65
N GLY A 34 -9.58 -7.12 -9.25
CA GLY A 34 -10.73 -8.00 -9.42
C GLY A 34 -11.29 -7.93 -10.83
N GLU A 35 -12.30 -8.75 -11.16
CA GLU A 35 -12.89 -8.86 -12.51
C GLU A 35 -13.33 -7.52 -13.12
N ASP A 36 -13.86 -6.60 -12.29
CA ASP A 36 -14.32 -5.27 -12.73
C ASP A 36 -13.21 -4.21 -12.81
N SER A 37 -11.94 -4.61 -12.67
CA SER A 37 -10.83 -3.66 -12.65
C SER A 37 -10.42 -3.21 -14.05
N PRO A 38 -9.95 -1.95 -14.20
CA PRO A 38 -9.42 -1.48 -15.47
C PRO A 38 -8.19 -2.29 -15.86
N LYS A 39 -7.92 -2.46 -17.17
CA LYS A 39 -6.75 -3.18 -17.69
C LYS A 39 -5.40 -2.50 -17.40
N GLN A 40 -5.43 -1.22 -17.03
CA GLN A 40 -4.24 -0.44 -16.70
C GLN A 40 -4.55 0.58 -15.60
N CYS A 41 -3.58 0.77 -14.70
CA CYS A 41 -3.67 1.71 -13.58
C CYS A 41 -2.41 2.59 -13.57
N VAL A 42 -2.54 3.88 -13.89
CA VAL A 42 -1.42 4.85 -13.90
C VAL A 42 -0.21 4.36 -14.74
N GLY A 43 -0.48 3.85 -15.93
CA GLY A 43 0.56 3.30 -16.81
C GLY A 43 0.99 1.86 -16.49
N VAL A 44 0.60 1.29 -15.34
CA VAL A 44 0.95 -0.07 -14.93
C VAL A 44 -0.09 -1.09 -15.41
N PRO A 45 0.30 -2.21 -16.02
CA PRO A 45 -0.63 -3.27 -16.41
C PRO A 45 -1.34 -3.90 -15.21
N VAL A 46 -2.65 -4.10 -15.32
CA VAL A 46 -3.47 -4.75 -14.29
C VAL A 46 -3.78 -6.18 -14.72
N LEU A 47 -3.42 -7.14 -13.88
CA LEU A 47 -3.76 -8.55 -13.99
C LEU A 47 -4.99 -8.82 -13.13
N ASN A 48 -5.99 -9.49 -13.68
CA ASN A 48 -7.19 -9.85 -12.95
C ASN A 48 -7.06 -11.27 -12.42
N GLY A 49 -7.40 -11.47 -11.14
CA GLY A 49 -7.31 -12.79 -10.49
C GLY A 49 -6.13 -12.90 -9.53
N ASP A 50 -6.39 -13.47 -8.37
CA ASP A 50 -5.42 -13.72 -7.30
C ASP A 50 -4.42 -14.84 -7.65
N GLU A 51 -4.73 -15.72 -8.61
CA GLU A 51 -3.80 -16.68 -9.19
C GLU A 51 -2.51 -16.05 -9.75
N ASN A 52 -2.59 -14.80 -10.23
CA ASN A 52 -1.43 -14.07 -10.73
C ASN A 52 -0.43 -13.74 -9.62
N LEU A 53 -0.89 -13.66 -8.37
CA LEU A 53 -0.03 -13.45 -7.22
C LEU A 53 0.93 -14.64 -7.06
N GLU A 54 0.45 -15.87 -7.26
CA GLU A 54 1.31 -17.05 -7.22
C GLU A 54 2.25 -17.11 -8.43
N ALA A 55 1.74 -16.82 -9.63
CA ALA A 55 2.54 -16.82 -10.85
C ALA A 55 3.73 -15.83 -10.75
N LEU A 56 3.46 -14.60 -10.32
CA LEU A 56 4.50 -13.58 -10.13
C LEU A 56 5.52 -13.98 -9.04
N SER A 57 5.09 -14.69 -7.99
CA SER A 57 6.02 -15.17 -6.97
C SER A 57 7.01 -16.17 -7.57
N ARG A 58 6.50 -17.08 -8.42
CA ARG A 58 7.33 -18.05 -9.17
C ARG A 58 8.25 -17.38 -10.21
N GLU A 59 7.82 -16.27 -10.80
CA GLU A 59 8.66 -15.45 -11.68
C GLU A 59 9.79 -14.70 -10.94
N GLY A 60 9.75 -14.68 -9.60
CA GLY A 60 10.80 -14.13 -8.76
C GLY A 60 10.52 -12.72 -8.25
N TYR A 61 9.26 -12.27 -8.30
CA TYR A 61 8.80 -11.07 -7.60
C TYR A 61 8.65 -11.38 -6.11
N ALA A 62 9.41 -10.65 -5.28
CA ALA A 62 9.43 -10.87 -3.83
C ALA A 62 8.80 -9.71 -3.03
N ARG A 63 8.35 -8.63 -3.70
CA ARG A 63 7.84 -7.42 -3.06
C ARG A 63 6.39 -7.16 -3.48
N ALA A 64 5.50 -6.95 -2.51
CA ALA A 64 4.09 -6.64 -2.78
C ALA A 64 3.57 -5.49 -1.92
N PHE A 65 2.61 -4.74 -2.43
CA PHE A 65 1.92 -3.67 -1.72
C PHE A 65 0.39 -3.83 -1.82
N ILE A 66 -0.32 -3.86 -0.71
CA ILE A 66 -1.79 -4.05 -0.72
C ILE A 66 -2.49 -2.68 -0.72
N ALA A 67 -2.88 -2.19 -1.88
CA ALA A 67 -3.55 -0.90 -2.06
C ALA A 67 -5.09 -1.02 -2.04
N ILE A 68 -5.62 -1.66 -1.00
CA ILE A 68 -7.06 -1.88 -0.82
C ILE A 68 -7.54 -1.16 0.44
N GLY A 69 -8.55 -0.29 0.26
CA GLY A 69 -9.14 0.49 1.35
C GLY A 69 -10.00 -0.34 2.31
N ALA A 70 -10.51 -1.49 1.87
CA ALA A 70 -11.32 -2.37 2.71
C ALA A 70 -10.43 -3.16 3.68
N ASN A 71 -10.41 -2.77 4.97
CA ASN A 71 -9.54 -3.37 5.99
C ASN A 71 -9.60 -4.91 6.05
N LYS A 72 -10.80 -5.51 6.05
CA LYS A 72 -10.96 -6.97 6.09
C LYS A 72 -10.35 -7.68 4.88
N LEU A 73 -10.50 -7.07 3.70
CA LEU A 73 -10.02 -7.65 2.44
C LEU A 73 -8.51 -7.44 2.30
N ARG A 74 -8.01 -6.28 2.77
CA ARG A 74 -6.58 -5.98 2.90
C ARG A 74 -5.86 -7.02 3.77
N ASP A 75 -6.41 -7.36 4.94
CA ASP A 75 -5.78 -8.35 5.82
C ASP A 75 -5.73 -9.75 5.20
N LYS A 76 -6.81 -10.18 4.54
CA LYS A 76 -6.84 -11.47 3.82
C LYS A 76 -5.76 -11.54 2.74
N LEU A 77 -5.68 -10.52 1.90
CA LEU A 77 -4.72 -10.47 0.80
C LEU A 77 -3.28 -10.27 1.27
N ALA A 78 -3.07 -9.53 2.37
CA ALA A 78 -1.78 -9.43 3.01
C ALA A 78 -1.30 -10.79 3.51
N THR A 79 -2.16 -11.56 4.18
CA THR A 79 -1.84 -12.92 4.61
C THR A 79 -1.59 -13.84 3.43
N LEU A 80 -2.38 -13.74 2.35
CA LEU A 80 -2.18 -14.51 1.13
C LEU A 80 -0.81 -14.22 0.52
N ALA A 81 -0.47 -12.94 0.31
CA ALA A 81 0.83 -12.52 -0.21
C ALA A 81 1.99 -13.04 0.66
N LEU A 82 1.89 -12.91 1.98
CA LEU A 82 2.90 -13.44 2.91
C LEU A 82 3.03 -14.97 2.78
N SER A 83 1.93 -15.70 2.59
CA SER A 83 1.95 -17.17 2.40
C SER A 83 2.64 -17.60 1.11
N HIS A 84 2.62 -16.75 0.08
CA HIS A 84 3.35 -16.93 -1.17
C HIS A 84 4.79 -16.38 -1.13
N GLY A 85 5.29 -16.01 0.05
CA GLY A 85 6.68 -15.54 0.23
C GLY A 85 6.93 -14.09 -0.18
N TYR A 86 5.88 -13.29 -0.38
CA TYR A 86 6.06 -11.86 -0.63
C TYR A 86 6.41 -11.10 0.65
N THR A 87 7.27 -10.11 0.49
CA THR A 87 7.53 -9.08 1.48
C THR A 87 6.61 -7.89 1.23
N LEU A 88 5.80 -7.55 2.24
CA LEU A 88 4.92 -6.39 2.18
C LEU A 88 5.73 -5.10 2.34
N VAL A 89 5.78 -4.30 1.29
CA VAL A 89 6.46 -3.00 1.30
C VAL A 89 5.59 -1.93 1.93
N ASN A 90 6.21 -0.85 2.39
CA ASN A 90 5.51 0.32 2.88
C ASN A 90 5.61 1.44 1.84
N ALA A 91 4.49 2.07 1.52
CA ALA A 91 4.43 3.22 0.62
C ALA A 91 4.40 4.48 1.49
N ILE A 92 5.56 5.07 1.77
CA ILE A 92 5.70 6.20 2.69
C ILE A 92 6.08 7.44 1.87
N SER A 93 5.24 8.46 1.92
CA SER A 93 5.57 9.73 1.29
C SER A 93 6.85 10.32 1.88
N PRO A 94 7.81 10.79 1.06
CA PRO A 94 9.02 11.46 1.56
C PRO A 94 8.69 12.73 2.35
N SER A 95 7.52 13.34 2.11
CA SER A 95 7.04 14.50 2.85
C SER A 95 6.32 14.14 4.16
N ALA A 96 6.19 12.86 4.51
CA ALA A 96 5.56 12.44 5.74
C ALA A 96 6.54 12.55 6.93
N THR A 97 6.20 13.38 7.91
CA THR A 97 6.92 13.42 9.19
C THR A 97 6.41 12.29 10.08
N ILE A 98 7.29 11.34 10.39
CA ILE A 98 7.00 10.21 11.27
C ILE A 98 7.79 10.41 12.56
N SER A 99 7.13 10.24 13.71
CA SER A 99 7.82 10.29 15.00
C SER A 99 8.87 9.17 15.07
N PRO A 100 10.09 9.43 15.56
CA PRO A 100 11.10 8.38 15.74
C PRO A 100 10.67 7.29 16.74
N SER A 101 9.65 7.56 17.58
CA SER A 101 9.05 6.58 18.49
C SER A 101 7.92 5.74 17.88
N ALA A 102 7.54 6.00 16.62
CA ALA A 102 6.42 5.31 16.00
C ALA A 102 6.83 3.94 15.42
N THR A 103 6.10 2.88 15.78
CA THR A 103 6.26 1.55 15.18
C THR A 103 5.34 1.41 13.97
N ILE A 104 5.93 1.34 12.78
CA ILE A 104 5.22 1.09 11.52
C ILE A 104 5.26 -0.42 11.25
N GLY A 105 4.11 -1.05 11.03
CA GLY A 105 4.08 -2.44 10.58
C GLY A 105 4.38 -2.57 9.07
N SER A 106 4.06 -3.72 8.51
CA SER A 106 4.25 -4.00 7.08
C SER A 106 2.94 -3.79 6.29
N GLY A 107 3.07 -3.36 5.04
CA GLY A 107 1.92 -3.03 4.18
C GLY A 107 1.25 -1.70 4.54
N VAL A 108 2.02 -0.71 4.98
CA VAL A 108 1.51 0.61 5.37
C VAL A 108 1.69 1.63 4.25
N ALA A 109 0.59 2.23 3.81
CA ALA A 109 0.57 3.47 3.06
C ALA A 109 0.53 4.66 4.03
N ILE A 110 1.54 5.53 3.99
CA ILE A 110 1.51 6.83 4.67
C ILE A 110 1.45 7.89 3.59
N MET A 111 0.26 8.45 3.42
CA MET A 111 0.00 9.51 2.45
C MET A 111 -0.14 10.85 3.17
N LEU A 112 0.44 11.90 2.58
CA LEU A 112 0.25 13.25 3.06
C LEU A 112 -1.14 13.76 2.64
N CYS A 113 -2.00 14.08 3.60
CA CYS A 113 -3.24 14.78 3.31
C CYS A 113 -2.98 16.28 3.24
N ARG A 114 -3.57 16.95 2.25
CA ARG A 114 -3.44 18.40 1.97
C ARG A 114 -4.04 19.34 3.04
N ARG A 115 -4.22 18.84 4.27
CA ARG A 115 -4.73 19.53 5.47
C ARG A 115 -3.84 19.32 6.72
N GLY A 116 -2.55 18.99 6.55
CA GLY A 116 -1.58 18.97 7.64
C GLY A 116 -1.65 17.75 8.58
N ARG A 117 -2.41 16.70 8.26
CA ARG A 117 -2.35 15.42 8.99
C ARG A 117 -1.94 14.26 8.08
N PRO A 118 -0.92 13.46 8.43
CA PRO A 118 -0.59 12.25 7.71
C PRO A 118 -1.71 11.21 7.91
N GLN A 119 -2.17 10.59 6.82
CA GLN A 119 -3.08 9.46 6.90
C GLN A 119 -2.29 8.16 6.79
N VAL A 120 -2.40 7.33 7.83
CA VAL A 120 -1.78 6.01 7.90
C VAL A 120 -2.83 4.97 7.51
N VAL A 121 -2.57 4.23 6.45
CA VAL A 121 -3.43 3.15 5.94
C VAL A 121 -2.60 1.86 5.92
N GLY A 122 -2.72 1.03 6.95
CA GLY A 122 -2.02 -0.27 7.02
C GLY A 122 -1.97 -0.84 8.45
N ARG A 123 -1.21 -1.94 8.65
CA ARG A 123 -1.01 -2.51 9.99
C ARG A 123 -0.06 -1.63 10.81
N GLY A 124 -0.59 -0.97 11.83
CA GLY A 124 0.21 -0.47 12.94
C GLY A 124 0.22 -1.51 14.05
N ASN A 125 1.37 -2.10 14.37
CA ASN A 125 1.56 -2.91 15.59
C ASN A 125 2.03 -1.99 16.74
N GLY A 126 1.33 -0.88 16.94
CA GLY A 126 1.60 0.07 18.00
C GLY A 126 0.27 0.54 18.61
N PRO A 127 0.25 0.92 19.90
CA PRO A 127 -0.95 1.46 20.53
C PRO A 127 -1.44 2.61 19.65
N ALA A 128 -2.75 2.61 19.38
CA ALA A 128 -3.41 3.69 18.66
C ALA A 128 -2.91 5.01 19.26
N LEU A 129 -2.19 5.81 18.46
CA LEU A 129 -1.78 7.15 18.87
C LEU A 129 -3.02 7.83 19.46
N PRO A 130 -2.93 8.35 20.71
CA PRO A 130 -4.07 8.99 21.32
C PRO A 130 -4.55 10.05 20.34
N ARG A 131 -5.83 9.98 19.96
CA ARG A 131 -6.49 11.07 19.24
C ARG A 131 -6.26 12.30 20.08
N SER A 132 -5.35 13.17 19.67
CA SER A 132 -5.17 14.48 20.29
C SER A 132 -6.48 15.23 20.02
N LYS A 133 -7.40 15.12 20.98
CA LYS A 133 -8.33 16.20 21.30
C LYS A 133 -7.46 17.43 21.58
N GLN A 134 -7.84 18.56 21.00
CA GLN A 134 -7.47 19.95 21.30
C GLN A 134 -7.30 20.69 19.97
N ASP A 135 -7.90 21.85 19.74
CA ASP A 135 -8.91 22.62 20.45
C ASP A 135 -9.56 23.46 19.34
N ASP A 136 -10.89 23.51 19.31
CA ASP A 136 -11.61 24.56 18.59
C ASP A 136 -11.38 25.86 19.37
N SER A 137 -10.38 26.65 19.00
CA SER A 137 -10.18 27.99 19.55
C SER A 137 -9.40 28.88 18.58
N ASN A 138 -10.08 29.97 18.19
CA ASN A 138 -9.62 31.21 17.54
C ASN A 138 -9.27 31.18 16.03
N GLY A 139 -9.88 32.03 15.20
CA GLY A 139 -10.80 33.15 15.50
C GLY A 139 -11.45 33.75 14.27
#